data_AF-A0A3D0XD64-F1
#
_entry.id   AF-A0A3D0XD64-F1
#
_cell.length_a   1.000
_cell.length_b   1.000
_cell.length_c   1.000
_cell.angle_alpha   90.00
_cell.angle_beta   90.00
_cell.angle_gamma   90.00
#
_symmetry.space_group_name_H-M   'P 1'
#
loop_
_entity.id
_entity.type
_entity.pdbx_description
1 polymer ?
#
loop_
_entity_poly.entity_id
_entity_poly.type
_entity_poly.pdbx_seq_one_letter_code
_entity_poly.pdbx_strand_id
1 'polypeptide(L)'
;MSSDHEGDYWIGTYEVSGDDPKGSLTSVPFAITHPYASFRLAGGASDATRVELVDAKDGKVFFKAAGVESENLRPVIVDLRQRKGQSMQIRVVDDQAGHWGHVNFDDFRFHAEKPELKNVLDPVQARKSLEMPV
;
A
#
# COMPACT_ATOMS: atom_id res chain seq x y z
N MET A 1 1.22 19.18 -9.79
CA MET A 1 2.17 18.11 -9.44
C MET A 1 1.65 16.84 -10.09
N SER A 2 2.51 16.05 -10.73
CA SER A 2 2.13 14.72 -11.26
C SER A 2 2.44 13.71 -10.16
N SER A 3 1.44 13.05 -9.58
CA SER A 3 1.63 12.15 -8.44
C SER A 3 2.29 10.79 -8.81
N ASP A 4 3.00 10.73 -9.94
CA ASP A 4 3.72 9.55 -10.46
C ASP A 4 2.85 8.27 -10.65
N HIS A 5 1.67 8.44 -11.24
CA HIS A 5 0.78 7.33 -11.63
C HIS A 5 1.38 6.54 -12.79
N GLU A 6 1.28 5.21 -12.73
CA GLU A 6 1.88 4.32 -13.73
C GLU A 6 0.93 3.19 -14.19
N GLY A 7 -0.04 2.81 -13.36
CA GLY A 7 -1.05 1.83 -13.70
C GLY A 7 -2.32 2.45 -14.27
N ASP A 8 -3.18 1.61 -14.85
CA ASP A 8 -4.49 2.01 -15.38
C ASP A 8 -5.56 2.16 -14.28
N TYR A 9 -5.25 1.75 -13.03
CA TYR A 9 -6.21 1.60 -11.93
C TYR A 9 -5.73 2.30 -10.66
N TRP A 10 -5.35 3.56 -10.80
CA TRP A 10 -4.97 4.42 -9.67
C TRP A 10 -6.17 4.69 -8.75
N ILE A 11 -5.90 4.67 -7.45
CA ILE A 11 -6.84 5.06 -6.38
C ILE A 11 -6.20 6.19 -5.58
N GLY A 12 -6.91 7.31 -5.46
CA GLY A 12 -6.63 8.38 -4.50
C GLY A 12 -7.89 8.71 -3.72
N THR A 13 -7.73 8.94 -2.42
CA THR A 13 -8.86 9.17 -1.51
C THR A 13 -9.03 10.64 -1.11
N TYR A 14 -7.99 11.45 -1.30
CA TYR A 14 -8.02 12.89 -1.05
C TYR A 14 -9.02 13.63 -1.95
N GLU A 15 -9.16 13.17 -3.20
CA GLU A 15 -9.90 13.84 -4.27
C GLU A 15 -11.41 13.88 -4.04
N VAL A 16 -11.91 13.10 -3.08
CA VAL A 16 -13.33 13.07 -2.73
C VAL A 16 -13.72 14.31 -1.95
N SER A 17 -13.10 14.53 -0.77
CA SER A 17 -13.41 15.66 0.12
C SER A 17 -12.23 16.07 1.03
N GLY A 18 -10.98 15.84 0.61
CA GLY A 18 -9.77 16.13 1.40
C GLY A 18 -9.39 15.01 2.36
N ASP A 19 -8.74 15.36 3.48
CA ASP A 19 -8.16 14.42 4.45
C ASP A 19 -9.13 13.90 5.54
N ASP A 20 -10.33 14.45 5.64
CA ASP A 20 -11.28 14.08 6.70
C ASP A 20 -12.10 12.81 6.43
N PRO A 21 -12.42 12.42 5.17
CA PRO A 21 -13.13 11.18 4.90
C PRO A 21 -12.37 9.94 5.38
N LYS A 22 -13.13 8.98 5.90
CA LYS A 22 -12.62 7.67 6.30
C LYS A 22 -13.29 6.57 5.49
N GLY A 23 -12.57 5.51 5.23
CA GLY A 23 -13.11 4.38 4.48
C GLY A 23 -12.11 3.26 4.26
N SER A 24 -12.61 2.20 3.65
CA SER A 24 -11.74 1.16 3.12
C SER A 24 -12.27 0.65 1.79
N LEU A 25 -11.35 0.28 0.92
CA LEU A 25 -11.64 -0.39 -0.33
C LEU A 25 -10.91 -1.73 -0.34
N THR A 26 -11.66 -2.82 -0.56
CA THR A 26 -11.10 -4.17 -0.58
C THR A 26 -11.35 -4.80 -1.93
N SER A 27 -10.31 -5.38 -2.54
CA SER A 27 -10.44 -6.10 -3.80
C SER A 27 -11.27 -7.37 -3.64
N VAL A 28 -11.74 -7.93 -4.76
CA VAL A 28 -12.14 -9.34 -4.78
C VAL A 28 -10.94 -10.25 -4.43
N PRO A 29 -11.16 -11.46 -3.90
CA PRO A 29 -10.09 -12.43 -3.70
C PRO A 29 -9.43 -12.86 -5.01
N PHE A 30 -8.11 -13.05 -4.99
CA PHE A 30 -7.36 -13.60 -6.12
C PHE A 30 -6.17 -14.44 -5.64
N ALA A 31 -5.72 -15.37 -6.47
CA ALA A 31 -4.63 -16.29 -6.14
C ALA A 31 -3.25 -15.61 -6.23
N ILE A 32 -2.37 -15.94 -5.29
CA ILE A 32 -0.96 -15.59 -5.33
C ILE A 32 -0.27 -16.51 -6.34
N THR A 33 -0.04 -16.01 -7.54
CA THR A 33 0.51 -16.78 -8.65
C THR A 33 2.04 -16.77 -8.69
N HIS A 34 2.67 -15.79 -8.05
CA HIS A 34 4.11 -15.52 -8.17
C HIS A 34 4.78 -15.30 -6.80
N PRO A 35 6.12 -15.52 -6.72
CA PRO A 35 6.86 -15.39 -5.46
C PRO A 35 7.04 -13.95 -4.97
N TYR A 36 6.91 -12.95 -5.84
CA TYR A 36 7.03 -11.55 -5.48
C TYR A 36 5.85 -10.75 -6.03
N ALA A 37 5.56 -9.64 -5.35
CA ALA A 37 4.66 -8.61 -5.86
C ALA A 37 5.27 -7.22 -5.65
N SER A 38 4.80 -6.25 -6.42
CA SER A 38 5.00 -4.84 -6.15
C SER A 38 3.70 -4.08 -6.28
N PHE A 39 3.65 -2.91 -5.67
CA PHE A 39 2.63 -1.89 -5.90
C PHE A 39 3.24 -0.53 -5.62
N ARG A 40 2.52 0.55 -5.93
CA ARG A 40 2.93 1.91 -5.61
C ARG A 40 2.06 2.48 -4.48
N LEU A 41 2.70 3.21 -3.57
CA LEU A 41 2.08 3.77 -2.38
C LEU A 41 2.55 5.21 -2.15
N ALA A 42 1.60 6.07 -1.80
CA ALA A 42 1.79 7.43 -1.31
C ALA A 42 0.69 7.75 -0.27
N GLY A 43 0.76 8.94 0.34
CA GLY A 43 -0.15 9.38 1.39
C GLY A 43 0.48 9.34 2.78
N GLY A 44 -0.38 9.26 3.81
CA GLY A 44 0.03 9.37 5.22
C GLY A 44 0.98 8.28 5.71
N ALA A 45 1.85 8.66 6.65
CA ALA A 45 2.80 7.75 7.31
C ALA A 45 2.21 7.00 8.52
N SER A 46 0.95 7.28 8.85
CA SER A 46 0.26 6.72 10.00
C SER A 46 -0.19 5.28 9.77
N ASP A 47 -0.24 4.50 10.84
CA ASP A 47 -0.81 3.15 10.81
C ASP A 47 -2.33 3.16 10.51
N ALA A 48 -2.98 4.32 10.66
CA ALA A 48 -4.38 4.52 10.30
C ALA A 48 -4.61 4.71 8.78
N THR A 49 -3.56 5.03 8.03
CA THR A 49 -3.60 5.32 6.58
C THR A 49 -2.64 4.37 5.86
N ARG A 50 -3.18 3.29 5.29
CA ARG A 50 -2.36 2.13 4.93
C ARG A 50 -2.92 1.26 3.83
N VAL A 51 -2.04 0.42 3.29
CA VAL A 51 -2.38 -0.72 2.43
C VAL A 51 -2.04 -2.01 3.15
N GLU A 52 -2.95 -2.97 3.08
CA GLU A 52 -2.85 -4.29 3.67
C GLU A 52 -2.99 -5.37 2.59
N LEU A 53 -2.19 -6.43 2.73
CA LEU A 53 -2.45 -7.70 2.04
C LEU A 53 -3.03 -8.69 3.06
N VAL A 54 -4.17 -9.26 2.69
CA VAL A 54 -5.04 -10.01 3.59
C VAL A 54 -5.23 -11.42 3.05
N ASP A 55 -5.14 -12.43 3.92
CA ASP A 55 -5.52 -13.80 3.55
C ASP A 55 -7.04 -13.87 3.34
N ALA A 56 -7.46 -14.31 2.16
CA ALA A 56 -8.87 -14.30 1.79
C ALA A 56 -9.71 -15.34 2.54
N LYS A 57 -9.08 -16.32 3.20
CA LYS A 57 -9.78 -17.39 3.92
C LYS A 57 -10.21 -16.95 5.32
N ASP A 58 -9.33 -16.28 6.05
CA ASP A 58 -9.52 -15.93 7.46
C ASP A 58 -9.49 -14.42 7.75
N GLY A 59 -9.24 -13.59 6.74
CA GLY A 59 -9.18 -12.14 6.88
C GLY A 59 -7.94 -11.64 7.61
N LYS A 60 -6.92 -12.49 7.83
CA LYS A 60 -5.71 -12.12 8.56
C LYS A 60 -4.79 -11.28 7.69
N VAL A 61 -4.45 -10.10 8.18
CA VAL A 61 -3.42 -9.24 7.58
C VAL A 61 -2.06 -9.90 7.73
N PHE A 62 -1.37 -10.12 6.62
CA PHE A 62 -0.01 -10.68 6.62
C PHE A 62 1.06 -9.72 6.12
N PHE A 63 0.66 -8.62 5.49
CA PHE A 63 1.55 -7.54 5.09
C PHE A 63 0.82 -6.21 5.25
N LYS A 64 1.56 -5.16 5.62
CA LYS A 64 1.07 -3.80 5.78
C LYS A 64 2.15 -2.81 5.38
N ALA A 65 1.76 -1.73 4.70
CA ALA A 65 2.61 -0.58 4.41
C ALA A 65 1.81 0.73 4.55
N ALA A 66 2.48 1.79 4.99
CA ALA A 66 1.97 3.16 5.01
C ALA A 66 2.89 4.04 4.14
N GLY A 67 2.41 5.22 3.76
CA GLY A 67 3.17 6.21 2.99
C GLY A 67 4.23 6.93 3.84
N VAL A 68 4.71 8.07 3.33
CA VAL A 68 5.73 8.90 3.98
C VAL A 68 5.36 10.39 3.90
N GLU A 69 4.07 10.70 3.97
CA GLU A 69 3.55 12.07 3.87
C GLU A 69 3.99 12.73 2.57
N SER A 70 3.71 12.04 1.46
CA SER A 70 4.02 12.49 0.12
C SER A 70 2.95 12.04 -0.85
N GLU A 71 2.64 12.89 -1.82
CA GLU A 71 1.77 12.55 -2.95
C GLU A 71 2.47 11.64 -3.97
N ASN A 72 3.81 11.61 -3.97
CA ASN A 72 4.57 10.90 -4.99
C ASN A 72 4.63 9.39 -4.67
N LEU A 73 3.97 8.61 -5.52
CA LEU A 73 3.85 7.17 -5.45
C LEU A 73 5.21 6.46 -5.55
N ARG A 74 5.62 5.80 -4.46
CA ARG A 74 6.86 5.01 -4.39
C ARG A 74 6.58 3.51 -4.45
N PRO A 75 7.44 2.72 -5.12
CA PRO A 75 7.23 1.28 -5.19
C PRO A 75 7.47 0.60 -3.85
N VAL A 76 6.60 -0.34 -3.49
CA VAL A 76 6.75 -1.28 -2.37
C VAL A 76 6.94 -2.67 -2.96
N ILE A 77 7.92 -3.41 -2.46
CA ILE A 77 8.19 -4.80 -2.88
C ILE A 77 7.78 -5.74 -1.76
N VAL A 78 7.04 -6.79 -2.11
CA VAL A 78 6.54 -7.80 -1.18
C VAL A 78 7.08 -9.18 -1.55
N ASP A 79 7.62 -9.88 -0.55
CA ASP A 79 7.97 -11.29 -0.66
C ASP A 79 6.74 -12.15 -0.34
N LEU A 80 6.29 -12.92 -1.33
CA LEU A 80 5.12 -13.80 -1.26
C LEU A 80 5.49 -15.27 -1.39
N ARG A 81 6.79 -15.63 -1.35
CA ARG A 81 7.26 -17.00 -1.57
C ARG A 81 6.57 -18.03 -0.68
N GLN A 82 6.37 -17.70 0.59
CA GLN A 82 5.71 -18.59 1.57
C GLN A 82 4.19 -18.71 1.40
N ARG A 83 3.59 -17.90 0.54
CA ARG A 83 2.14 -17.79 0.34
C ARG A 83 1.70 -18.13 -1.07
N LYS A 84 2.61 -18.56 -1.94
CA LYS A 84 2.30 -18.93 -3.33
C LYS A 84 1.21 -20.01 -3.36
N GLY A 85 0.19 -19.80 -4.18
CA GLY A 85 -0.99 -20.66 -4.30
C GLY A 85 -2.11 -20.36 -3.30
N GLN A 86 -1.88 -19.54 -2.26
CA GLN A 86 -2.95 -19.07 -1.38
C GLN A 86 -3.77 -17.97 -2.08
N SER A 87 -4.99 -17.74 -1.60
CA SER A 87 -5.84 -16.64 -2.05
C SER A 87 -5.67 -15.43 -1.12
N MET A 88 -5.58 -14.23 -1.70
CA MET A 88 -5.44 -12.99 -0.96
C MET A 88 -6.39 -11.90 -1.47
N GLN A 89 -6.51 -10.83 -0.68
CA GLN A 89 -7.14 -9.57 -1.05
C GLN A 89 -6.17 -8.42 -0.77
N ILE A 90 -6.34 -7.32 -1.50
CA ILE A 90 -5.71 -6.03 -1.19
C ILE A 90 -6.76 -5.18 -0.49
N ARG A 91 -6.40 -4.58 0.64
CA ARG A 91 -7.27 -3.65 1.38
C ARG A 91 -6.55 -2.32 1.57
N VAL A 92 -7.14 -1.27 1.04
CA VAL A 92 -6.71 0.12 1.19
C VAL A 92 -7.57 0.74 2.30
N VAL A 93 -6.95 1.41 3.28
CA VAL A 93 -7.62 1.90 4.49
C VAL A 93 -7.20 3.35 4.78
N ASP A 94 -8.21 4.21 4.93
CA ASP A 94 -8.10 5.51 5.57
C ASP A 94 -8.94 5.52 6.84
N ASP A 95 -8.28 5.67 7.97
CA ASP A 95 -8.91 5.78 9.29
C ASP A 95 -8.40 6.99 10.09
N GLN A 96 -7.64 7.87 9.43
CA GLN A 96 -7.19 9.13 9.99
C GLN A 96 -7.98 10.28 9.36
N ALA A 97 -8.35 11.28 10.18
CA ALA A 97 -8.91 12.53 9.69
C ALA A 97 -7.85 13.63 9.84
N GLY A 98 -7.78 14.54 8.88
CA GLY A 98 -6.79 15.60 8.82
C GLY A 98 -5.35 15.09 8.63
N HIS A 99 -4.41 16.02 8.45
CA HIS A 99 -2.96 15.79 8.27
C HIS A 99 -2.58 14.46 7.60
N TRP A 100 -2.65 14.40 6.27
CA TRP A 100 -2.34 13.20 5.50
C TRP A 100 -3.26 12.00 5.82
N GLY A 101 -4.53 12.29 6.09
CA GLY A 101 -5.60 11.32 6.28
C GLY A 101 -6.06 10.65 4.97
N HIS A 102 -5.15 10.42 4.03
CA HIS A 102 -5.45 9.85 2.73
C HIS A 102 -4.33 8.93 2.24
N VAL A 103 -4.66 8.02 1.34
CA VAL A 103 -3.75 7.05 0.75
C VAL A 103 -3.89 7.03 -0.77
N ASN A 104 -2.75 7.00 -1.46
CA ASN A 104 -2.67 6.80 -2.90
C ASN A 104 -2.10 5.42 -3.18
N PHE A 105 -2.78 4.64 -4.02
CA PHE A 105 -2.39 3.28 -4.38
C PHE A 105 -2.49 3.05 -5.88
N ASP A 106 -1.50 2.36 -6.45
CA ASP A 106 -1.48 2.04 -7.88
C ASP A 106 -0.64 0.78 -8.18
N ASP A 107 -0.78 0.27 -9.40
CA ASP A 107 0.15 -0.62 -10.08
C ASP A 107 0.53 -1.92 -9.34
N PHE A 108 -0.46 -2.61 -8.78
CA PHE A 108 -0.21 -3.95 -8.22
C PHE A 108 0.19 -4.94 -9.33
N ARG A 109 1.39 -5.52 -9.20
CA ARG A 109 1.94 -6.49 -10.16
C ARG A 109 2.58 -7.67 -9.46
N PHE A 110 2.43 -8.84 -10.07
CA PHE A 110 3.16 -10.05 -9.68
C PHE A 110 4.47 -10.18 -10.47
N HIS A 111 5.50 -10.76 -9.84
CA HIS A 111 6.83 -10.93 -10.43
C HIS A 111 7.40 -12.32 -10.17
N ALA A 112 7.94 -12.95 -11.22
CA ALA A 112 8.62 -14.24 -11.12
C ALA A 112 9.93 -14.17 -10.32
N GLU A 113 10.60 -13.02 -10.35
CA GLU A 113 11.84 -12.73 -9.62
C GLU A 113 11.67 -11.45 -8.81
N LYS A 114 12.59 -11.18 -7.88
CA LYS A 114 12.54 -9.93 -7.10
C LYS A 114 12.82 -8.76 -8.06
N PRO A 115 11.89 -7.80 -8.21
CA PRO A 115 12.10 -6.69 -9.15
C PRO A 115 13.13 -5.70 -8.60
N GLU A 116 13.94 -5.15 -9.51
CA GLU A 116 14.88 -4.06 -9.21
C GLU A 116 14.21 -2.71 -9.51
N LEU A 117 13.59 -2.12 -8.49
CA LEU A 117 12.87 -0.84 -8.59
C LEU A 117 13.67 0.28 -7.91
N LYS A 118 13.62 1.48 -8.48
CA LYS A 118 14.24 2.68 -7.88
C LYS A 118 13.32 3.30 -6.84
N ASN A 119 13.90 4.00 -5.87
CA ASN A 119 13.18 4.75 -4.84
C ASN A 119 12.17 3.90 -4.03
N VAL A 120 12.46 2.61 -3.83
CA VAL A 120 11.59 1.70 -3.08
C VAL A 120 11.30 2.27 -1.70
N LEU A 121 10.02 2.27 -1.33
CA LEU A 121 9.57 2.55 0.01
C LEU A 121 9.78 1.30 0.85
N ASP A 122 10.67 1.38 1.83
CA ASP A 122 10.91 0.29 2.78
C ASP A 122 9.89 0.38 3.94
N PRO A 123 8.93 -0.55 4.03
CA PRO A 123 7.90 -0.52 5.08
C PRO A 123 8.47 -0.67 6.49
N VAL A 124 9.70 -1.18 6.63
CA VAL A 124 10.41 -1.32 7.92
C VAL A 124 11.08 0.00 8.31
N GLN A 125 11.60 0.77 7.35
CA GLN A 125 12.24 2.06 7.63
C GLN A 125 11.25 3.18 7.91
N ALA A 126 10.06 3.17 7.28
CA ALA A 126 9.00 4.15 7.54
C ALA A 126 8.61 4.22 9.03
N ARG A 127 8.76 3.11 9.77
CA ARG A 127 8.57 3.07 11.23
C ARG A 127 9.67 3.79 12.03
N LYS A 128 10.94 3.75 11.57
CA LYS A 128 12.08 4.32 12.31
C LYS A 128 12.19 5.84 12.20
N SER A 129 11.73 6.44 11.10
CA SER A 129 11.73 7.89 10.91
C SER A 129 10.74 8.63 11.81
N LEU A 130 9.82 7.92 12.47
CA LEU A 130 8.78 8.47 13.35
C LEU A 130 9.14 8.40 14.85
N GLU A 131 10.27 7.79 15.21
CA GLU A 131 10.72 7.64 16.62
C GLU A 131 11.73 8.72 17.07
N MET A 132 11.96 9.78 16.27
CA MET A 132 12.76 10.92 16.72
C MET A 132 11.85 11.94 17.42
N PRO A 133 11.99 12.16 18.75
CA PRO A 133 11.30 13.27 19.40
C PRO A 133 11.92 14.59 18.93
N VAL A 134 11.08 15.59 18.69
CA VAL A 134 11.48 16.99 18.60
C VAL A 134 11.97 17.46 19.97
#